data_AF-A0AAP4BVW6-F1
#
_entry.id   AF-A0AAP4BVW6-F1
#
_cell.length_a   1.000
_cell.length_b   1.000
_cell.length_c   1.000
_cell.angle_alpha   90.00
_cell.angle_beta   90.00
_cell.angle_gamma   90.00
#
_symmetry.space_group_name_H-M   'P 1'
#
loop_
_entity.id
_entity.type
_entity.pdbx_description
1 polymer ?
#
loop_
_entity_poly.entity_id
_entity_poly.type
_entity_poly.pdbx_seq_one_letter_code
_entity_poly.pdbx_strand_id
1 'polypeptide(L)'
;MSRSEARRFKELQEENAKLTRLLGVVELEKGATQRSVRRQKILTPARKYEAIDDAVSVGYSVRFTCRVVGVSRAGYYNACPRHQQPSVDKYAGLRSWLVTFAGEHRRWGYSVRLGESPAGWFYLWP
;
A
#
# COMPACT_ATOMS: atom_id res chain seq x y z
N MET A 1 40.15 -30.38 -31.43
CA MET A 1 39.68 -29.05 -31.01
C MET A 1 40.89 -28.15 -30.81
N SER A 2 40.89 -26.98 -31.44
CA SER A 2 41.98 -26.02 -31.27
C SER A 2 41.90 -25.32 -29.90
N ARG A 3 43.03 -24.86 -29.37
CA ARG A 3 43.10 -24.18 -28.05
C ARG A 3 42.21 -22.92 -28.00
N SER A 4 42.00 -22.27 -29.15
CA SER A 4 41.12 -21.12 -29.30
C SER A 4 39.63 -21.50 -29.24
N GLU A 5 39.22 -22.62 -29.85
CA GLU A 5 37.85 -23.14 -29.74
C GLU A 5 37.49 -23.51 -28.29
N ALA A 6 38.41 -24.16 -27.57
CA ALA A 6 38.20 -24.52 -26.17
C ALA A 6 38.04 -23.30 -25.26
N ARG A 7 38.71 -22.17 -25.56
CA ARG A 7 38.57 -20.91 -24.83
C ARG A 7 37.20 -20.27 -25.08
N ARG A 8 36.80 -20.15 -26.35
CA ARG A 8 35.49 -19.60 -26.74
C ARG A 8 34.33 -20.39 -26.13
N PHE A 9 34.46 -21.71 -26.04
CA PHE A 9 33.44 -22.55 -25.42
C PHE A 9 33.26 -22.26 -23.93
N LYS A 10 34.36 -22.03 -23.19
CA LYS A 10 34.30 -21.65 -21.78
C LYS A 10 33.71 -20.27 -21.58
N GLU A 11 34.11 -19.29 -22.39
CA GLU A 11 33.54 -17.93 -22.36
C GLU A 11 32.03 -17.96 -22.62
N LEU A 12 31.57 -18.73 -23.60
CA LEU A 12 30.14 -18.89 -23.87
C LEU A 12 29.38 -19.60 -22.75
N GLN A 13 30.00 -20.56 -22.05
CA GLN A 13 29.39 -21.18 -20.87
C GLN A 13 29.27 -20.19 -19.71
N GLU A 14 30.28 -19.36 -19.51
CA GLU A 14 30.25 -18.31 -18.49
C GLU A 14 29.17 -17.28 -18.78
N GLU A 15 29.04 -16.84 -20.04
CA GLU A 15 27.98 -15.92 -20.46
C GLU A 15 26.58 -16.55 -20.33
N ASN A 16 26.39 -17.81 -20.74
CA ASN A 16 25.11 -18.50 -20.55
C ASN A 16 24.75 -18.67 -19.07
N ALA A 17 25.74 -18.95 -18.21
CA ALA A 17 25.52 -19.02 -16.76
C ALA A 17 25.13 -17.65 -16.18
N LYS A 18 25.76 -16.56 -16.64
CA LYS A 18 25.39 -15.20 -16.26
C LYS A 18 23.97 -14.86 -16.71
N LEU A 19 23.64 -15.13 -17.97
CA LEU A 19 22.32 -14.86 -18.54
C LEU A 19 21.21 -15.62 -17.81
N THR A 20 21.40 -16.91 -17.54
CA THR A 20 20.43 -17.73 -16.82
C THR A 20 20.17 -17.19 -15.41
N ARG A 21 21.21 -16.76 -14.71
CA ARG A 21 21.08 -16.12 -13.39
C ARG A 21 20.31 -14.81 -13.48
N LEU A 22 20.62 -13.95 -14.44
CA LEU A 22 19.94 -12.67 -14.63
C LEU A 22 18.48 -12.84 -15.01
N LEU A 23 18.17 -13.79 -15.91
CA LEU A 23 16.81 -14.13 -16.30
C LEU A 23 15.97 -14.59 -15.11
N GLY A 24 16.51 -15.50 -14.29
CA GLY A 24 15.82 -15.97 -13.09
C GLY A 24 15.51 -14.84 -12.11
N VAL A 25 16.43 -13.90 -11.91
CA VAL A 25 16.18 -12.71 -11.06
C VAL A 25 15.07 -11.83 -11.64
N VAL A 26 15.13 -11.54 -12.94
CA VAL A 26 14.16 -10.68 -13.63
C VAL A 26 12.77 -11.30 -13.64
N GLU A 27 12.65 -12.61 -13.85
CA GLU A 27 11.37 -13.33 -13.85
C GLU A 27 10.74 -13.35 -12.46
N LEU A 28 11.55 -13.55 -11.41
CA LEU A 28 11.09 -13.42 -10.03
C LEU A 28 10.54 -12.01 -9.77
N GLU A 29 11.24 -10.97 -10.21
CA GLU A 29 10.83 -9.57 -10.03
C GLU A 29 9.55 -9.25 -10.81
N LYS A 30 9.43 -9.74 -12.05
CA LYS A 30 8.22 -9.61 -12.88
C LYS A 30 7.02 -10.28 -12.22
N GLY A 31 7.18 -11.48 -11.66
CA GLY A 31 6.12 -12.18 -10.95
C GLY A 31 5.62 -11.42 -9.71
N ALA A 32 6.54 -10.91 -8.90
CA ALA A 32 6.20 -10.11 -7.72
C ALA A 32 5.53 -8.77 -8.09
N THR A 33 6.00 -8.10 -9.14
CA THR A 33 5.45 -6.82 -9.62
C THR A 33 4.07 -7.00 -10.25
N GLN A 34 3.90 -7.98 -11.15
CA GLN A 34 2.61 -8.22 -11.79
C GLN A 34 1.52 -8.57 -10.77
N ARG A 35 1.83 -9.31 -9.71
CA ARG A 35 0.82 -9.70 -8.72
C ARG A 35 0.41 -8.54 -7.80
N SER A 36 1.37 -7.73 -7.39
CA SER A 36 1.13 -6.57 -6.51
C SER A 36 0.46 -5.40 -7.26
N VAL A 37 0.92 -5.08 -8.47
CA VAL A 37 0.45 -3.89 -9.23
C VAL A 37 -0.87 -4.13 -9.95
N ARG A 38 -1.16 -5.36 -10.40
CA ARG A 38 -2.36 -5.66 -11.20
C ARG A 38 -3.66 -5.56 -10.39
N ARG A 39 -3.59 -5.62 -9.04
CA ARG A 39 -4.79 -5.55 -8.20
C ARG A 39 -5.24 -4.11 -7.92
N GLN A 40 -4.35 -3.17 -7.60
CA GLN A 40 -4.74 -1.80 -7.23
C GLN A 40 -3.65 -0.79 -7.52
N LYS A 41 -4.03 0.46 -7.83
CA LYS A 41 -3.12 1.62 -7.85
C LYS A 41 -2.47 1.72 -6.46
N ILE A 42 -1.24 1.24 -6.30
CA ILE A 42 -0.51 1.18 -5.02
C ILE A 42 0.00 2.58 -4.64
N LEU A 43 -0.93 3.52 -4.45
CA LEU A 43 -0.60 4.92 -4.19
C LEU A 43 -0.43 5.23 -2.71
N THR A 44 -1.02 4.44 -1.82
CA THR A 44 -0.92 4.67 -0.37
C THR A 44 0.15 3.78 0.27
N PRO A 45 0.92 4.30 1.25
CA PRO A 45 1.88 3.50 2.01
C PRO A 45 1.28 2.23 2.63
N ALA A 46 0.02 2.31 3.11
CA ALA A 46 -0.72 1.17 3.64
C ALA A 46 -0.82 0.02 2.62
N ARG A 47 -1.29 0.29 1.40
CA ARG A 47 -1.40 -0.72 0.34
C ARG A 47 -0.06 -1.30 -0.11
N LYS A 48 1.03 -0.53 0.01
CA LYS A 48 2.39 -1.06 -0.23
C LYS A 48 2.75 -2.14 0.78
N TYR A 49 2.36 -1.96 2.04
CA TYR A 49 2.59 -2.95 3.10
C TYR A 49 1.68 -4.17 2.94
N GLU A 50 0.39 -4.00 2.58
CA GLU A 50 -0.50 -5.13 2.23
C GLU A 50 0.09 -5.97 1.09
N ALA A 51 0.60 -5.32 0.04
CA ALA A 51 1.22 -6.03 -1.08
C ALA A 51 2.49 -6.79 -0.68
N ILE A 52 3.24 -6.30 0.31
CA ILE A 52 4.40 -7.00 0.88
C ILE A 52 3.93 -8.21 1.70
N ASP A 53 2.91 -8.05 2.54
CA ASP A 53 2.35 -9.13 3.36
C ASP A 53 1.73 -10.24 2.48
N ASP A 54 1.00 -9.86 1.43
CA ASP A 54 0.47 -10.79 0.42
C ASP A 54 1.60 -11.57 -0.25
N ALA A 55 2.69 -10.91 -0.64
CA ALA A 55 3.82 -11.58 -1.27
C ALA A 55 4.58 -12.50 -0.29
N VAL A 56 4.71 -12.10 0.98
CA VAL A 56 5.33 -12.92 2.03
C VAL A 56 4.47 -14.14 2.34
N SER A 57 3.14 -14.02 2.34
CA SER A 57 2.21 -15.14 2.54
C SER A 57 2.35 -16.25 1.50
N VAL A 58 2.81 -15.90 0.29
CA VAL A 58 3.07 -16.83 -0.82
C VAL A 58 4.47 -17.47 -0.73
N GLY A 59 5.30 -17.04 0.21
CA GLY A 59 6.65 -17.59 0.45
C GLY A 59 7.80 -16.75 -0.12
N TYR A 60 7.55 -15.53 -0.61
CA TYR A 60 8.65 -14.63 -0.98
C TYR A 60 9.33 -14.05 0.26
N SER A 61 10.65 -13.86 0.20
CA SER A 61 11.38 -13.24 1.31
C SER A 61 11.03 -11.74 1.44
N VAL A 62 10.89 -11.27 2.68
CA VAL A 62 10.63 -9.84 2.99
C VAL A 62 11.66 -8.91 2.33
N ARG A 63 12.92 -9.35 2.24
CA ARG A 63 14.00 -8.54 1.62
C ARG A 63 13.77 -8.33 0.14
N PHE A 64 13.30 -9.38 -0.54
CA PHE A 64 13.01 -9.36 -1.96
C PHE A 64 11.77 -8.52 -2.25
N THR A 65 10.69 -8.74 -1.50
CA THR A 65 9.43 -8.01 -1.67
C THR A 65 9.58 -6.52 -1.40
N CYS A 66 10.30 -6.12 -0.34
CA CYS A 66 10.60 -4.72 -0.07
C CYS A 66 11.40 -4.04 -1.19
N ARG A 67 12.34 -4.77 -1.83
CA ARG A 67 13.11 -4.23 -2.97
C ARG A 67 12.21 -4.02 -4.18
N VAL A 68 11.35 -4.99 -4.50
CA VAL A 68 10.41 -4.92 -5.64
C VAL A 68 9.38 -3.81 -5.45
N VAL A 69 8.84 -3.64 -4.25
CA VAL A 69 7.83 -2.61 -3.94
C VAL A 69 8.46 -1.21 -3.73
N GLY A 70 9.78 -1.14 -3.57
CA GLY A 70 10.51 0.13 -3.38
C GLY A 70 10.31 0.73 -1.98
N VAL A 71 10.27 -0.11 -0.96
CA VAL A 71 10.05 0.29 0.45
C VAL A 71 11.25 -0.10 1.30
N SER A 72 11.66 0.77 2.22
CA SER A 72 12.76 0.46 3.13
C SER A 72 12.33 -0.60 4.15
N ARG A 73 13.23 -1.53 4.48
CA ARG A 73 12.95 -2.60 5.45
C ARG A 73 12.60 -2.05 6.84
N ALA A 74 13.26 -0.97 7.26
CA ALA A 74 12.94 -0.28 8.50
C ALA A 74 11.55 0.37 8.44
N GLY A 75 11.17 0.97 7.31
CA GLY A 75 9.84 1.51 7.08
C GLY A 75 8.75 0.44 7.19
N TYR A 76 8.98 -0.73 6.60
CA TYR A 76 8.07 -1.88 6.73
C TYR A 76 7.89 -2.33 8.19
N TYR A 77 8.98 -2.64 8.92
CA TYR A 77 8.87 -3.09 10.31
C TYR A 77 8.28 -2.05 11.27
N ASN A 78 8.59 -0.76 11.06
CA ASN A 78 8.02 0.32 11.86
C ASN A 78 6.55 0.62 11.53
N ALA A 79 6.06 0.19 10.37
CA ALA A 79 4.70 0.42 9.90
C ALA A 79 3.79 -0.80 10.08
N CYS A 80 4.30 -2.03 10.09
CA CYS A 80 3.53 -3.25 10.35
C CYS A 80 2.56 -3.13 11.55
N PRO A 81 3.00 -2.65 12.74
CA PRO A 81 2.10 -2.52 13.88
C PRO A 81 0.95 -1.52 13.65
N ARG A 82 1.20 -0.45 12.87
CA ARG A 82 0.23 0.61 12.56
C ARG A 82 -0.72 0.25 11.43
N HIS A 83 -0.31 -0.68 10.57
CA HIS A 83 -1.06 -1.07 9.39
C HIS A 83 -1.98 -2.28 9.66
N GLN A 84 -1.57 -3.19 10.55
CA GLN A 84 -2.40 -4.30 11.01
C GLN A 84 -3.55 -3.86 11.92
N GLN A 85 -3.46 -2.68 12.53
CA GLN A 85 -4.61 -2.08 13.18
C GLN A 85 -5.55 -1.55 12.09
N PRO A 86 -6.78 -2.08 11.96
CA PRO A 86 -7.79 -1.39 11.16
C PRO A 86 -7.83 0.05 11.67
N SER A 87 -7.96 1.03 10.77
CA SER A 87 -8.09 2.42 11.20
C SER A 87 -9.32 2.50 12.08
N VAL A 88 -9.14 2.39 13.40
CA VAL A 88 -10.20 2.57 14.36
C VAL A 88 -10.68 3.98 14.09
N ASP A 89 -11.92 4.12 13.64
CA ASP A 89 -12.50 5.41 13.37
C ASP A 89 -12.46 6.19 14.68
N LYS A 90 -11.44 7.05 14.79
CA LYS A 90 -11.15 7.88 15.97
C LYS A 90 -12.38 8.68 16.38
N TYR A 91 -13.27 8.97 15.42
CA TYR A 91 -14.46 9.75 15.58
C TYR A 91 -15.74 8.91 15.53
N ALA A 92 -15.68 7.58 15.67
CA ALA A 92 -16.87 6.72 15.67
C ALA A 92 -17.88 7.15 16.75
N GLY A 93 -17.40 7.46 17.95
CA GLY A 93 -18.23 7.98 19.05
C GLY A 93 -18.80 9.35 18.71
N LEU A 94 -17.99 10.26 18.15
CA LEU A 94 -18.43 11.59 17.73
C LEU A 94 -19.49 11.52 16.62
N ARG A 95 -19.33 10.64 15.63
CA ARG A 95 -20.29 10.40 14.55
C ARG A 95 -21.60 9.86 15.09
N SER A 96 -21.53 8.89 16.00
CA SER A 96 -22.71 8.32 16.65
C SER A 96 -23.47 9.41 17.40
N TRP A 97 -22.75 10.25 18.16
CA TRP A 97 -23.33 11.40 18.86
C TRP A 97 -23.93 12.44 17.90
N LEU A 98 -23.25 12.77 16.79
CA LEU A 98 -23.78 13.70 15.79
C LEU A 98 -25.06 13.19 15.13
N VAL A 99 -25.16 11.89 14.87
CA VAL A 99 -26.37 11.25 14.31
C VAL A 99 -27.52 11.30 15.32
N THR A 100 -27.28 11.00 16.59
CA THR A 100 -28.31 11.11 17.63
C THR A 100 -28.74 12.56 17.82
N PHE A 101 -27.78 13.49 17.89
CA PHE A 101 -28.02 14.92 18.06
C PHE A 101 -28.83 15.51 16.90
N ALA A 102 -28.50 15.16 15.65
CA ALA A 102 -29.27 15.57 14.48
C ALA A 102 -30.69 14.95 14.46
N GLY A 103 -30.83 13.73 14.99
CA GLY A 103 -32.13 13.07 15.15
C GLY A 103 -33.05 13.75 16.17
N GLU A 104 -32.48 14.24 17.27
CA GLU A 104 -33.16 15.00 18.34
C GLU A 104 -33.49 16.43 17.88
N HIS A 105 -32.58 17.08 17.16
CA HIS A 105 -32.70 18.46 16.71
C HIS A 105 -32.97 18.56 15.20
N ARG A 106 -34.05 17.94 14.71
CA ARG A 106 -34.42 17.93 13.28
C ARG A 106 -34.62 19.32 12.65
N ARG A 107 -34.90 20.34 13.47
CA ARG A 107 -35.06 21.74 13.01
C ARG A 107 -33.73 22.49 12.89
N TRP A 108 -32.63 21.92 13.39
CA TRP A 108 -31.30 22.53 13.42
C TRP A 108 -30.41 22.06 12.24
N GLY A 109 -31.04 21.69 11.13
CA GLY A 109 -30.32 21.43 9.87
C GLY A 109 -29.88 22.72 9.18
N TYR A 110 -29.10 22.59 8.10
CA TYR A 110 -28.83 23.70 7.18
C TYR A 110 -30.17 24.27 6.71
N SER A 111 -30.46 25.49 7.15
CA SER A 111 -31.60 26.30 6.75
C SER A 111 -31.71 26.32 5.22
N VAL A 112 -32.56 25.45 4.64
CA VAL A 112 -33.10 25.63 3.29
C VAL A 112 -34.18 26.70 3.41
N ARG A 113 -33.73 27.93 3.60
CA ARG A 113 -34.47 29.13 3.25
C ARG A 113 -33.44 30.19 2.86
N LEU A 114 -33.04 30.13 1.59
CA LEU A 114 -32.50 31.31 0.92
C LEU A 114 -33.56 32.40 1.04
N GLY A 115 -33.29 33.48 1.78
CA GLY A 115 -34.17 34.64 1.79
C GLY A 115 -34.03 35.59 2.96
N GLU A 116 -34.03 35.13 4.21
CA GLU A 116 -34.17 36.04 5.35
C GLU A 116 -33.31 35.59 6.54
N SER A 117 -32.24 36.36 6.79
CA SER A 117 -31.41 36.33 8.00
C SER A 117 -32.16 37.05 9.14
N PRO A 118 -31.95 36.74 10.45
CA PRO A 118 -30.76 37.28 11.10
C PRO A 118 -30.17 36.42 12.24
N ALA A 119 -28.87 36.65 12.50
CA ALA A 119 -28.18 36.60 13.79
C ALA A 119 -28.84 35.77 14.93
N GLY A 120 -28.24 34.63 15.28
CA GLY A 120 -28.63 33.91 16.50
C GLY A 120 -27.89 32.59 16.75
N TRP A 121 -27.25 32.02 15.73
CA TRP A 121 -26.66 30.68 15.81
C TRP A 121 -25.38 30.57 16.65
N PHE A 122 -24.91 31.65 17.27
CA PHE A 122 -23.63 31.66 17.99
C PHE A 122 -23.72 31.78 19.52
N TYR A 123 -24.91 31.96 20.12
CA TYR A 123 -25.03 32.26 21.56
C TYR A 123 -25.70 31.19 22.43
N LEU A 124 -25.86 29.96 21.93
CA LEU A 124 -26.40 28.86 22.74
C LEU A 124 -25.55 27.59 22.60
N TRP A 125 -24.26 27.73 22.89
CA TRP A 125 -23.35 26.62 23.13
C TRP A 125 -22.92 26.67 24.60
N PRO A 126 -23.12 25.60 25.41
CA PRO A 126 -22.59 25.52 26.77
C PRO A 126 -21.06 25.43 26.80
#